data_AF-A0A7J2RV05-F1
#
_entry.id   AF-A0A7J2RV05-F1
#
_cell.length_a   1.000
_cell.length_b   1.000
_cell.length_c   1.000
_cell.angle_alpha   90.00
_cell.angle_beta   90.00
_cell.angle_gamma   90.00
#
_symmetry.space_group_name_H-M   'P 1'
#
loop_
_entity.id
_entity.type
_entity.pdbx_description
1 polymer ?
#
loop_
_entity_poly.entity_id
_entity_poly.type
_entity_poly.pdbx_seq_one_letter_code
_entity_poly.pdbx_strand_id
1 'polypeptide(L)'
;FMKCEKCGHESDDNRKKHGTFLCIVCLHFSPDDKSDFKGYIKEKIDGSVLKTFRKHSVPSGEKQKQGMIKKAINGNLMSRAPFGYRIESKKLLPAENHSEIENIFEEFLNENLSLTKLAEKHRLSVNGLKKILKNFTYIGKIKFNNQIYQGEHQPIISPTLFNHVQNKLEKLMIK
;
A
#
# COMPACT_ATOMS: atom_id res chain seq x y z
N PHE A 1 4.99 -3.47 35.21
CA PHE A 1 3.76 -2.72 34.85
C PHE A 1 3.83 -1.29 35.32
N MET A 2 3.85 -0.36 34.38
CA MET A 2 3.81 1.08 34.67
C MET A 2 2.35 1.50 34.83
N LYS A 3 2.01 2.30 35.83
CA LYS A 3 0.61 2.71 36.09
C LYS A 3 0.32 4.06 35.46
N CYS A 4 -0.81 4.18 34.77
CA CYS A 4 -1.29 5.44 34.23
C CYS A 4 -1.82 6.33 35.36
N GLU A 5 -1.23 7.50 35.51
CA GLU A 5 -1.59 8.44 36.59
C GLU A 5 -2.98 9.03 36.43
N LYS A 6 -3.52 9.16 35.20
CA LYS A 6 -4.87 9.70 34.98
C LYS A 6 -5.98 8.68 35.19
N CYS A 7 -5.79 7.44 34.72
CA CYS A 7 -6.86 6.43 34.68
C CYS A 7 -6.57 5.11 35.40
N GLY A 8 -5.44 5.02 36.11
CA GLY A 8 -5.06 3.84 36.89
C GLY A 8 -4.72 2.57 36.09
N HIS A 9 -4.75 2.62 34.76
CA HIS A 9 -4.47 1.45 33.92
C HIS A 9 -2.99 1.06 33.96
N GLU A 10 -2.74 -0.22 34.20
CA GLU A 10 -1.39 -0.80 34.28
C GLU A 10 -1.06 -1.54 32.98
N SER A 11 0.05 -1.16 32.35
CA SER A 11 0.59 -1.80 31.15
C SER A 11 2.08 -1.45 31.03
N ASP A 12 2.86 -2.31 30.39
CA ASP A 12 4.25 -2.01 30.05
C ASP A 12 4.36 -1.05 28.84
N ASP A 13 3.27 -0.88 28.09
CA ASP A 13 3.19 0.06 26.95
C ASP A 13 2.91 1.52 27.36
N ASN A 14 2.74 1.78 28.65
CA ASN A 14 2.48 3.12 29.15
C ASN A 14 3.72 4.01 28.94
N ARG A 15 3.52 5.25 28.46
CA ARG A 15 4.60 6.16 28.10
C ARG A 15 4.65 7.36 29.02
N LYS A 16 5.83 7.97 29.11
CA LYS A 16 6.09 9.11 29.99
C LYS A 16 5.91 10.44 29.23
N LYS A 17 5.14 11.37 29.80
CA LYS A 17 5.03 12.77 29.36
C LYS A 17 5.16 13.68 30.57
N HIS A 18 6.00 14.71 30.48
CA HIS A 18 6.26 15.67 31.57
C HIS A 18 6.57 15.04 32.94
N GLY A 19 7.26 13.88 32.96
CA GLY A 19 7.59 13.18 34.21
C GLY A 19 6.58 12.12 34.65
N THR A 20 5.41 12.05 34.02
CA THR A 20 4.25 11.26 34.46
C THR A 20 3.96 10.13 33.48
N PHE A 21 3.61 8.94 33.98
CA PHE A 21 3.21 7.81 33.13
C PHE A 21 1.74 7.90 32.74
N LEU A 22 1.47 7.76 31.45
CA LEU A 22 0.14 7.73 30.85
C LEU A 22 -0.01 6.51 29.94
N CYS A 23 -1.21 5.93 29.93
CA CYS A 23 -1.55 4.95 28.91
C CYS A 23 -1.72 5.62 27.55
N ILE A 24 -1.61 4.84 26.47
CA ILE A 24 -1.66 5.32 25.09
C ILE A 24 -2.86 6.25 24.84
N VAL A 25 -4.03 5.90 25.38
CA VAL A 25 -5.26 6.70 25.22
C VAL A 25 -5.15 8.04 25.96
N CYS A 26 -4.77 8.05 27.24
CA CYS A 26 -4.63 9.30 27.99
C CYS A 26 -3.49 10.17 27.45
N LEU A 27 -2.43 9.55 26.93
CA LEU A 27 -1.33 10.28 26.31
C LEU A 27 -1.80 11.02 25.05
N HIS A 28 -2.58 10.37 24.18
CA HIS A 28 -3.09 10.95 22.94
C HIS A 28 -3.90 12.23 23.17
N PHE A 29 -4.68 12.29 24.26
CA PHE A 29 -5.49 13.46 24.60
C PHE A 29 -4.82 14.42 25.60
N SER A 30 -3.57 14.16 26.00
CA SER A 30 -2.88 15.01 26.96
C SER A 30 -2.34 16.27 26.28
N PRO A 31 -2.58 17.47 26.85
CA PRO A 31 -2.06 18.72 26.30
C PRO A 31 -0.53 18.76 26.36
N ASP A 32 0.08 19.55 25.48
CA ASP A 32 1.54 19.73 25.43
C ASP A 32 2.04 20.76 26.45
N ASP A 33 1.24 21.78 26.73
CA ASP A 33 1.55 22.77 27.77
C ASP A 33 1.59 22.14 29.17
N LYS A 34 2.56 22.57 29.99
CA LYS A 34 2.79 22.00 31.32
C LYS A 34 1.72 22.38 32.34
N SER A 35 1.13 23.57 32.24
CA SER A 35 0.05 24.03 33.12
C SER A 35 -1.21 23.22 32.86
N ASP A 36 -1.62 23.13 31.59
CA ASP A 36 -2.81 22.39 31.18
C ASP A 36 -2.65 20.90 31.44
N PHE A 37 -1.44 20.35 31.27
CA PHE A 37 -1.14 18.96 31.59
C PHE A 37 -1.35 18.64 33.07
N LYS A 38 -0.95 19.54 33.97
CA LYS A 38 -1.21 19.36 35.41
C LYS A 38 -2.70 19.34 35.71
N GLY A 39 -3.49 20.22 35.07
CA GLY A 39 -4.96 20.19 35.16
C GLY A 39 -5.53 18.85 34.67
N TYR A 40 -5.11 18.43 33.48
CA TYR A 40 -5.50 17.17 32.86
C TYR A 40 -5.21 15.94 33.74
N ILE A 41 -4.08 15.87 34.45
CA ILE A 41 -3.76 14.74 35.34
C ILE A 41 -4.59 14.74 36.63
N LYS A 42 -4.97 15.93 37.12
CA LYS A 42 -5.81 16.07 38.32
C LYS A 42 -7.23 15.58 38.06
N GLU A 43 -7.75 15.79 36.86
CA GLU A 43 -9.03 15.23 36.40
C GLU A 43 -8.93 13.71 36.19
N LYS A 44 -9.09 12.95 37.28
CA LYS A 44 -9.07 11.48 37.23
C LYS A 44 -10.28 10.96 36.46
N ILE A 45 -10.06 9.85 35.74
CA ILE A 45 -11.10 9.12 35.02
C ILE A 45 -11.01 7.64 35.40
N ASP A 46 -12.15 6.97 35.51
CA ASP A 46 -12.13 5.51 35.69
C ASP A 46 -11.48 4.83 34.47
N GLY A 47 -10.53 3.94 34.71
CA GLY A 47 -9.91 3.15 33.66
C GLY A 47 -10.91 2.25 32.93
N SER A 48 -12.00 1.83 33.56
CA SER A 48 -12.99 0.91 32.99
C SER A 48 -13.68 1.49 31.73
N VAL A 49 -14.04 2.77 31.74
CA VAL A 49 -14.70 3.46 30.62
C VAL A 49 -13.81 3.57 29.39
N LEU A 50 -12.49 3.53 29.58
CA LEU A 50 -11.52 3.59 28.49
C LEU A 50 -11.19 2.22 27.88
N LYS A 51 -11.77 1.12 28.37
CA LYS A 51 -11.46 -0.25 27.91
C LYS A 51 -11.70 -0.43 26.41
N THR A 52 -12.80 0.11 25.89
CA THR A 52 -13.14 0.09 24.45
C THR A 52 -12.11 0.86 23.63
N PHE A 53 -11.73 2.06 24.07
CA PHE A 53 -10.71 2.87 23.41
C PHE A 53 -9.35 2.17 23.39
N ARG A 54 -8.98 1.43 24.46
CA ARG A 54 -7.75 0.63 24.46
C ARG A 54 -7.82 -0.54 23.47
N LYS A 55 -8.96 -1.26 23.43
CA LYS A 55 -9.19 -2.39 22.50
C LYS A 55 -9.14 -1.97 21.03
N HIS A 56 -9.58 -0.74 20.72
CA HIS A 56 -9.61 -0.18 19.38
C HIS A 56 -8.57 0.94 19.16
N SER A 57 -7.56 1.04 20.04
CA SER A 57 -6.54 2.11 20.01
C SER A 57 -5.64 2.06 18.79
N VAL A 58 -5.52 0.89 18.15
CA VAL A 58 -4.88 0.76 16.84
C VAL A 58 -5.80 1.45 15.83
N PRO A 59 -5.35 2.54 15.18
CA PRO A 59 -6.16 3.28 14.21
C PRO A 59 -6.75 2.33 13.18
N SER A 60 -8.03 2.48 12.86
CA SER A 60 -8.72 1.63 11.87
C SER A 60 -7.96 1.55 10.53
N GLY A 61 -7.25 2.62 10.15
CA GLY A 61 -6.39 2.66 8.96
C GLY A 61 -5.24 1.65 8.99
N GLU A 62 -4.60 1.44 10.14
CA GLU A 62 -3.51 0.44 10.25
C GLU A 62 -4.08 -0.98 10.13
N LYS A 63 -5.23 -1.25 10.76
CA LYS A 63 -5.92 -2.55 10.61
C LYS A 63 -6.33 -2.83 9.16
N GLN A 64 -6.85 -1.80 8.47
CA GLN A 64 -7.19 -1.89 7.05
C GLN A 64 -5.95 -2.15 6.19
N LYS A 65 -4.86 -1.41 6.42
CA LYS A 65 -3.58 -1.60 5.72
C LYS A 65 -3.05 -3.02 5.90
N GLN A 66 -3.04 -3.54 7.13
CA GLN A 66 -2.65 -4.92 7.42
C GLN A 66 -3.54 -5.93 6.70
N GLY A 67 -4.85 -5.69 6.64
CA GLY A 67 -5.78 -6.51 5.86
C GLY A 67 -5.49 -6.50 4.36
N MET A 68 -5.16 -5.35 3.79
CA MET A 68 -4.77 -5.23 2.37
C MET A 68 -3.44 -5.91 2.07
N ILE A 69 -2.45 -5.78 2.98
CA ILE A 69 -1.15 -6.48 2.86
C ILE A 69 -1.39 -7.99 2.86
N LYS A 70 -2.20 -8.53 3.78
CA LYS A 70 -2.53 -9.97 3.80
C LYS A 70 -3.17 -10.45 2.49
N LYS A 71 -4.06 -9.66 1.91
CA LYS A 71 -4.66 -9.99 0.61
C LYS A 71 -3.63 -9.99 -0.52
N ALA A 72 -2.72 -9.01 -0.54
CA ALA A 72 -1.65 -8.92 -1.53
C ALA A 72 -0.66 -10.09 -1.41
N ILE A 73 -0.32 -10.53 -0.18
CA ILE A 73 0.48 -11.73 0.08
C ILE A 73 -0.20 -12.96 -0.51
N ASN A 74 -1.53 -13.07 -0.36
CA ASN A 74 -2.33 -14.14 -0.94
C ASN A 74 -2.58 -13.96 -2.45
N GLY A 75 -1.78 -13.13 -3.14
CA GLY A 75 -1.87 -12.95 -4.59
C GLY A 75 -3.13 -12.25 -5.10
N ASN A 76 -3.89 -11.54 -4.24
CA ASN A 76 -5.07 -10.79 -4.66
C ASN A 76 -4.70 -9.37 -5.11
N LEU A 77 -5.34 -8.89 -6.18
CA LEU A 77 -5.16 -7.53 -6.66
C LEU A 77 -5.93 -6.52 -5.79
N MET A 78 -5.26 -5.43 -5.40
CA MET A 78 -5.85 -4.35 -4.58
C MET A 78 -6.42 -3.18 -5.39
N SER A 79 -6.17 -3.15 -6.70
CA SER A 79 -6.62 -2.10 -7.62
C SER A 79 -7.63 -2.63 -8.64
N ARG A 80 -8.09 -1.74 -9.53
CA ARG A 80 -8.79 -2.15 -10.75
C ARG A 80 -7.91 -3.06 -11.61
N ALA A 81 -8.55 -3.91 -12.41
CA ALA A 81 -7.88 -4.78 -13.37
C ALA A 81 -6.91 -3.97 -14.27
N PRO A 82 -5.66 -4.41 -14.43
CA PRO A 82 -4.76 -3.80 -15.40
C PRO A 82 -5.27 -4.00 -16.82
N PHE A 83 -4.86 -3.12 -17.72
CA PHE A 83 -5.12 -3.26 -19.16
C PHE A 83 -4.66 -4.65 -19.65
N GLY A 84 -5.44 -5.34 -20.47
CA GLY A 84 -5.16 -6.72 -20.90
C GLY A 84 -5.66 -7.81 -19.93
N TYR A 85 -6.19 -7.44 -18.76
CA TYR A 85 -6.84 -8.37 -17.82
C TYR A 85 -8.28 -7.95 -17.52
N ARG A 86 -9.11 -8.95 -17.19
CA ARG A 86 -10.46 -8.78 -16.62
C ARG A 86 -10.55 -9.48 -15.28
N ILE A 87 -11.41 -8.99 -14.39
CA ILE A 87 -11.70 -9.65 -13.11
C ILE A 87 -12.96 -10.47 -13.27
N GLU A 88 -12.83 -11.77 -13.07
CA GLU A 88 -13.95 -12.72 -13.03
C GLU A 88 -13.83 -13.53 -11.74
N SER A 89 -14.89 -13.59 -10.94
CA SER A 89 -14.90 -14.34 -9.67
C SER A 89 -13.73 -14.01 -8.73
N LYS A 90 -13.32 -12.72 -8.68
CA LYS A 90 -12.18 -12.18 -7.91
C LYS A 90 -10.79 -12.62 -8.40
N LYS A 91 -10.69 -13.32 -9.53
CA LYS A 91 -9.43 -13.70 -10.17
C LYS A 91 -9.15 -12.84 -11.39
N LEU A 92 -7.88 -12.56 -11.65
CA LEU A 92 -7.45 -11.90 -12.88
C LEU A 92 -7.30 -12.95 -13.98
N LEU A 93 -8.03 -12.76 -15.07
CA LEU A 93 -7.94 -13.57 -16.27
C LEU A 93 -7.53 -12.68 -17.45
N PRO A 94 -6.77 -13.18 -18.43
CA PRO A 94 -6.51 -12.46 -19.67
C PRO A 94 -7.83 -11.99 -20.31
N ALA A 95 -7.87 -10.73 -20.73
CA ALA A 95 -8.98 -10.16 -21.49
C ALA A 95 -8.74 -10.33 -23.01
N GLU A 96 -9.73 -10.05 -23.84
CA GLU A 96 -9.62 -10.19 -25.31
C GLU A 96 -8.46 -9.38 -25.90
N ASN A 97 -8.12 -8.25 -25.29
CA ASN A 97 -7.01 -7.40 -25.70
C ASN A 97 -5.67 -7.77 -25.05
N HIS A 98 -5.52 -8.96 -24.45
CA HIS A 98 -4.27 -9.36 -23.79
C HIS A 98 -3.07 -9.36 -24.75
N SER A 99 -3.28 -9.72 -26.03
CA SER A 99 -2.22 -9.80 -27.05
C SER A 99 -1.63 -8.43 -27.35
N GLU A 100 -2.40 -7.35 -27.12
CA GLU A 100 -1.89 -5.99 -27.30
C GLU A 100 -0.76 -5.66 -26.31
N ILE A 101 -0.74 -6.31 -25.14
CA ILE A 101 0.33 -6.14 -24.16
C ILE A 101 1.66 -6.67 -24.72
N GLU A 102 1.69 -7.87 -25.28
CA GLU A 102 2.90 -8.42 -25.88
C GLU A 102 3.42 -7.51 -26.98
N ASN A 103 2.53 -7.08 -27.89
CA ASN A 103 2.89 -6.14 -28.96
C ASN A 103 3.48 -4.83 -28.41
N ILE A 104 2.85 -4.21 -27.41
CA ILE A 104 3.37 -2.98 -26.78
C ILE A 104 4.79 -3.19 -26.22
N PHE A 105 5.05 -4.31 -25.57
CA PHE A 105 6.35 -4.61 -24.97
C PHE A 105 7.42 -4.89 -26.04
N GLU A 106 7.08 -5.66 -27.08
CA GLU A 106 7.98 -5.98 -28.17
C GLU A 106 8.31 -4.76 -29.03
N GLU A 107 7.31 -3.97 -29.41
CA GLU A 107 7.50 -2.73 -30.17
C GLU A 107 8.32 -1.71 -29.37
N PHE A 108 8.04 -1.58 -28.07
CA PHE A 108 8.86 -0.71 -27.21
C PHE A 108 10.32 -1.17 -27.16
N LEU A 109 10.60 -2.47 -27.25
CA LEU A 109 11.97 -2.98 -27.21
C LEU A 109 12.68 -2.83 -28.56
N ASN A 110 12.02 -3.25 -29.64
CA ASN A 110 12.60 -3.41 -30.98
C ASN A 110 12.59 -2.11 -31.78
N GLU A 111 11.58 -1.26 -31.61
CA GLU A 111 11.48 -0.03 -32.38
C GLU A 111 12.19 1.14 -31.67
N ASN A 112 12.75 2.06 -32.48
CA ASN A 112 13.26 3.35 -32.02
C ASN A 112 12.15 4.41 -32.06
N LEU A 113 10.97 4.08 -31.51
CA LEU A 113 9.87 5.02 -31.38
C LEU A 113 9.94 5.81 -30.07
N SER A 114 9.48 7.06 -30.12
CA SER A 114 9.21 7.82 -28.90
C SER A 114 7.99 7.27 -28.17
N LEU A 115 7.95 7.42 -26.84
CA LEU A 115 6.78 7.03 -26.03
C LEU A 115 5.48 7.65 -26.54
N THR A 116 5.53 8.87 -27.07
CA THR A 116 4.36 9.56 -27.62
C THR A 116 3.81 8.83 -28.83
N LYS A 117 4.67 8.47 -29.79
CA LYS A 117 4.26 7.75 -31.01
C LYS A 117 3.71 6.36 -30.68
N LEU A 118 4.37 5.65 -29.77
CA LEU A 118 3.90 4.33 -29.33
C LEU A 118 2.54 4.43 -28.61
N ALA A 119 2.36 5.44 -27.77
CA ALA A 119 1.10 5.68 -27.08
C ALA A 119 -0.03 6.01 -28.07
N GLU A 120 0.22 6.87 -29.07
CA GLU A 120 -0.73 7.19 -30.14
C GLU A 120 -1.13 5.94 -30.95
N LYS A 121 -0.16 5.11 -31.33
CA LYS A 121 -0.40 3.86 -32.08
C LYS A 121 -1.37 2.92 -31.35
N HIS A 122 -1.22 2.79 -30.03
CA HIS A 122 -2.08 1.97 -29.19
C HIS A 122 -3.28 2.72 -28.60
N ARG A 123 -3.54 3.97 -29.02
CA ARG A 123 -4.63 4.82 -28.50
C ARG A 123 -4.58 4.97 -26.96
N LEU A 124 -3.38 4.96 -26.40
CA LEU A 124 -3.10 5.14 -24.98
C LEU A 124 -2.61 6.57 -24.73
N SER A 125 -2.77 7.03 -23.49
CA SER A 125 -2.00 8.19 -23.03
C SER A 125 -0.56 7.79 -22.74
N VAL A 126 0.39 8.72 -22.89
CA VAL A 126 1.81 8.49 -22.55
C VAL A 126 1.98 7.99 -21.11
N ASN A 127 1.19 8.54 -20.18
CA ASN A 127 1.20 8.09 -18.79
C ASN A 127 0.61 6.67 -18.62
N GLY A 128 -0.44 6.35 -19.36
CA GLY A 128 -1.02 4.99 -19.40
C GLY A 128 -0.01 3.96 -19.90
N LEU A 129 0.67 4.27 -21.01
CA LEU A 129 1.74 3.44 -21.56
C LEU A 129 2.87 3.23 -20.55
N LYS A 130 3.37 4.29 -19.91
CA LYS A 130 4.38 4.18 -18.84
C LYS A 130 3.95 3.26 -17.70
N LYS A 131 2.68 3.35 -17.29
CA LYS A 131 2.12 2.47 -16.25
C LYS A 131 2.08 1.01 -16.71
N ILE A 132 1.70 0.75 -17.97
CA ILE A 132 1.69 -0.60 -18.56
C ILE A 132 3.11 -1.19 -18.55
N LEU A 133 4.08 -0.46 -19.10
CA LEU A 133 5.46 -0.95 -19.23
C LEU A 133 6.13 -1.23 -17.86
N LYS A 134 5.68 -0.61 -16.76
CA LYS A 134 6.22 -0.79 -15.41
C LYS A 134 5.42 -1.77 -14.53
N ASN A 135 4.31 -2.32 -15.02
CA ASN A 135 3.41 -3.09 -14.19
C ASN A 135 3.86 -4.56 -14.07
N PHE A 136 4.22 -4.95 -12.86
CA PHE A 136 4.63 -6.32 -12.51
C PHE A 136 3.50 -7.36 -12.68
N THR A 137 2.23 -6.95 -12.81
CA THR A 137 1.12 -7.89 -13.06
C THR A 137 1.31 -8.67 -14.34
N TYR A 138 1.92 -8.10 -15.38
CA TYR A 138 2.13 -8.80 -16.64
C TYR A 138 3.06 -10.01 -16.54
N ILE A 139 3.92 -10.06 -15.51
CA ILE A 139 4.81 -11.20 -15.21
C ILE A 139 4.32 -12.06 -14.03
N GLY A 140 3.03 -12.01 -13.71
CA GLY A 140 2.44 -12.84 -12.66
C GLY A 140 2.73 -12.34 -11.24
N LYS A 141 3.11 -11.08 -11.06
CA LYS A 141 3.46 -10.49 -9.74
C LYS A 141 2.55 -9.32 -9.39
N ILE A 142 2.40 -9.01 -8.10
CA ILE A 142 1.55 -7.90 -7.64
C ILE A 142 2.40 -6.96 -6.80
N LYS A 143 2.44 -5.68 -7.20
CA LYS A 143 3.11 -4.63 -6.43
C LYS A 143 2.12 -3.95 -5.49
N PHE A 144 2.36 -4.04 -4.19
CA PHE A 144 1.56 -3.35 -3.18
C PHE A 144 2.44 -2.83 -2.04
N ASN A 145 2.21 -1.59 -1.60
CA ASN A 145 2.97 -0.96 -0.51
C ASN A 145 4.50 -1.07 -0.69
N ASN A 146 4.99 -0.78 -1.91
CA ASN A 146 6.39 -0.88 -2.34
C ASN A 146 7.03 -2.28 -2.25
N GLN A 147 6.25 -3.31 -1.99
CA GLN A 147 6.68 -4.71 -2.02
C GLN A 147 6.06 -5.43 -3.20
N ILE A 148 6.74 -6.47 -3.67
CA ILE A 148 6.32 -7.28 -4.81
C ILE A 148 6.00 -8.67 -4.28
N TYR A 149 4.80 -9.14 -4.55
CA TYR A 149 4.29 -10.44 -4.12
C TYR A 149 4.02 -11.31 -5.35
N GLN A 150 4.00 -12.63 -5.15
CA GLN A 150 3.61 -13.56 -6.19
C GLN A 150 2.08 -13.49 -6.38
N GLY A 151 1.63 -13.31 -7.62
CA GLY A 151 0.22 -13.37 -7.98
C GLY A 151 -0.21 -14.79 -8.33
N GLU A 152 -1.50 -15.08 -8.20
CA GLU A 152 -2.11 -16.35 -8.63
C GLU A 152 -2.55 -16.35 -10.10
N HIS A 153 -2.45 -15.20 -10.78
CA HIS A 153 -2.94 -15.03 -12.13
C HIS A 153 -1.91 -15.41 -13.20
N GLN A 154 -2.40 -15.73 -14.39
CA GLN A 154 -1.56 -16.10 -15.52
C GLN A 154 -0.73 -14.88 -16.01
N PRO A 155 0.60 -14.99 -16.12
CA PRO A 155 1.40 -13.95 -16.75
C PRO A 155 1.07 -13.84 -18.24
N ILE A 156 1.02 -12.61 -18.77
CA ILE A 156 0.86 -12.35 -20.20
C ILE A 156 2.23 -12.31 -20.90
N ILE A 157 3.28 -11.80 -20.23
CA ILE A 157 4.61 -11.68 -20.81
C ILE A 157 5.64 -12.47 -20.01
N SER A 158 6.74 -12.83 -20.67
CA SER A 158 7.87 -13.47 -20.00
C SER A 158 8.62 -12.51 -19.07
N PRO A 159 9.17 -12.98 -17.94
CA PRO A 159 10.03 -12.17 -17.08
C PRO A 159 11.26 -11.61 -17.82
N THR A 160 11.76 -12.33 -18.82
CA THR A 160 12.91 -11.90 -19.64
C THR A 160 12.56 -10.68 -20.48
N LEU A 161 11.44 -10.70 -21.23
CA LEU A 161 10.97 -9.55 -22.02
C LEU A 161 10.73 -8.33 -21.13
N PHE A 162 10.07 -8.52 -19.98
CA PHE A 162 9.84 -7.44 -19.02
C PHE A 162 11.15 -6.81 -18.53
N ASN A 163 12.14 -7.62 -18.17
CA ASN A 163 13.44 -7.14 -17.69
C ASN A 163 14.20 -6.35 -18.77
N HIS A 164 14.17 -6.80 -20.03
CA HIS A 164 14.75 -6.03 -21.13
C HIS A 164 14.09 -4.66 -21.30
N VAL A 165 12.76 -4.60 -21.18
CA VAL A 165 12.01 -3.34 -21.21
C VAL A 165 12.38 -2.45 -20.02
N GLN A 166 12.50 -2.99 -18.80
CA GLN A 166 12.92 -2.18 -17.64
C GLN A 166 14.31 -1.58 -17.83
N ASN A 167 15.26 -2.37 -18.36
CA ASN A 167 16.61 -1.88 -18.66
C ASN A 167 16.60 -0.75 -19.70
N LYS A 168 15.75 -0.84 -20.73
CA LYS A 168 15.58 0.23 -21.73
C LYS A 168 14.97 1.48 -21.09
N LEU A 169 13.95 1.35 -20.24
CA LEU A 169 13.34 2.47 -19.50
C LEU A 169 14.35 3.19 -18.59
N GLU A 170 15.20 2.43 -17.91
CA GLU A 170 16.25 2.96 -17.03
C GLU A 170 17.29 3.76 -17.81
N LYS A 171 17.79 3.22 -18.93
CA LYS A 171 18.72 3.93 -19.84
C LYS A 171 18.17 5.24 -20.37
N LEU A 172 16.86 5.29 -20.63
CA LEU A 172 16.16 6.48 -21.11
C LEU A 172 15.81 7.46 -19.98
N MET A 173 16.16 7.17 -18.73
CA MET A 173 15.84 7.94 -17.53
C MET A 173 14.34 8.25 -17.37
N ILE A 174 13.49 7.34 -17.84
CA ILE A 174 12.03 7.50 -17.78
C ILE A 174 11.56 7.14 -16.36
N LYS A 175 11.44 8.15 -15.49
CA LYS A 175 10.87 8.00 -14.14
C LYS A 175 9.38 7.65 -14.13
#